data_AF-H3C4C6-F1
#
_entry.id   AF-H3C4C6-F1
#
_cell.length_a   1.000
_cell.length_b   1.000
_cell.length_c   1.000
_cell.angle_alpha   90.00
_cell.angle_beta   90.00
_cell.angle_gamma   90.00
#
_symmetry.space_group_name_H-M   'P 1'
#
loop_
_entity.id
_entity.type
_entity.pdbx_description
1 polymer ?
#
loop_
_entity_poly.entity_id
_entity_poly.type
_entity_poly.pdbx_seq_one_letter_code
_entity_poly.pdbx_strand_id
1 'polypeptide(L)'
;IDQLKKILHLTGTPDSSLVQKMQSKDAQSYVLGLPLQKKKNFKEVFPSMNEKAVDLLDGMLLLDPEMRLTAKQCLSHPFLAEYHDTESEPDPEIYDDSFENLELDIGEWKSK
;
A
#
# COMPACT_ATOMS: atom_id res chain seq x y z
N ILE A 1 -17.53 6.23 0.47
CA ILE A 1 -17.43 6.44 1.95
C ILE A 1 -17.46 5.12 2.72
N ASP A 2 -18.32 4.16 2.38
CA ASP A 2 -18.41 2.87 3.07
C ASP A 2 -17.08 2.08 3.09
N GLN A 3 -16.32 2.12 2.00
CA GLN A 3 -15.02 1.45 1.89
C GLN A 3 -13.99 1.93 2.92
N LEU A 4 -13.86 3.24 3.15
CA LEU A 4 -12.91 3.77 4.13
C LEU A 4 -13.26 3.27 5.54
N LYS A 5 -14.54 3.26 5.89
CA LYS A 5 -14.99 2.73 7.20
C LYS A 5 -14.64 1.26 7.36
N LYS A 6 -14.78 0.45 6.31
CA LYS A 6 -14.39 -0.98 6.32
C LYS A 6 -12.87 -1.15 6.49
N ILE A 7 -12.07 -0.32 5.82
CA ILE A 7 -10.61 -0.34 5.95
C ILE A 7 -10.21 0.02 7.38
N LEU A 8 -10.69 1.15 7.91
CA LEU A 8 -10.38 1.60 9.26
C LEU A 8 -10.86 0.63 10.35
N HIS A 9 -11.95 -0.09 10.10
CA HIS A 9 -12.41 -1.15 11.00
C HIS A 9 -11.40 -2.29 11.15
N LEU A 10 -10.55 -2.50 10.15
CA LEU A 10 -9.50 -3.51 10.15
C LEU A 10 -8.17 -2.92 10.63
N THR A 11 -7.76 -1.79 10.06
CA THR A 11 -6.43 -1.18 10.28
C THR A 11 -6.36 -0.24 11.49
N GLY A 12 -7.51 0.12 12.07
CA GLY A 12 -7.62 1.11 13.12
C GLY A 12 -7.62 2.55 12.60
N THR A 13 -7.84 3.50 13.50
CA THR A 13 -7.76 4.94 13.20
C THR A 13 -6.30 5.34 12.96
N PRO A 14 -6.00 6.10 11.90
CA PRO A 14 -4.66 6.62 11.67
C PRO A 14 -4.25 7.59 12.79
N ASP A 15 -2.96 7.61 13.10
CA ASP A 15 -2.41 8.56 14.06
C ASP A 15 -2.36 10.00 13.50
N SER A 16 -2.07 10.96 14.38
CA SER A 16 -2.00 12.37 14.00
C SER A 16 -0.91 12.65 12.96
N SER A 17 0.20 11.92 12.97
CA SER A 17 1.28 12.12 11.99
C SER A 17 0.82 11.73 10.59
N LEU A 18 0.13 10.60 10.44
CA LEU A 18 -0.40 10.14 9.17
C LEU A 18 -1.52 11.04 8.66
N VAL A 19 -2.40 11.52 9.55
CA VAL A 19 -3.44 12.51 9.17
C VAL A 19 -2.79 13.78 8.63
N GLN A 20 -1.70 14.26 9.23
CA GLN A 20 -1.00 15.46 8.76
C GLN A 20 -0.33 15.28 7.38
N LYS A 21 0.07 14.05 7.00
CA LYS A 21 0.59 13.75 5.66
C LYS A 21 -0.48 13.82 4.56
N MET A 22 -1.77 13.82 4.91
CA MET A 22 -2.85 13.88 3.90
C MET A 22 -2.92 15.25 3.24
N GLN A 23 -2.91 15.30 1.91
CA GLN A 23 -2.96 16.57 1.17
C GLN A 23 -4.32 17.30 1.26
N SER A 24 -5.41 16.55 1.43
CA SER A 24 -6.77 17.10 1.47
C SER A 24 -7.21 17.44 2.90
N LYS A 25 -7.51 18.72 3.17
CA LYS A 25 -8.06 19.18 4.45
C LYS A 25 -9.43 18.58 4.76
N ASP A 26 -10.24 18.33 3.74
CA ASP A 26 -11.54 17.69 3.90
C ASP A 26 -11.37 16.22 4.32
N ALA A 27 -10.39 15.52 3.74
CA ALA A 27 -10.05 14.15 4.15
C ALA A 27 -9.54 14.11 5.59
N GLN A 28 -8.69 15.05 5.99
CA GLN A 28 -8.22 15.17 7.38
C GLN A 28 -9.40 15.36 8.35
N SER A 29 -10.25 16.34 8.06
CA SER A 29 -11.42 16.66 8.90
C SER A 29 -12.38 15.48 8.99
N TYR A 30 -12.59 14.77 7.87
CA TYR A 30 -13.43 13.58 7.84
C TYR A 30 -12.88 12.48 8.74
N VAL A 31 -11.59 12.15 8.63
CA VAL A 31 -10.95 11.10 9.42
C VAL A 31 -10.92 11.44 10.92
N LEU A 32 -10.63 12.70 11.27
CA LEU A 32 -10.64 13.18 12.65
C LEU A 32 -12.05 13.18 13.28
N GLY A 33 -13.09 13.31 12.45
CA GLY A 33 -14.49 13.23 12.89
C GLY A 33 -15.02 11.80 13.09
N LEU A 34 -14.27 10.77 12.69
CA LEU A 34 -14.68 9.38 12.89
C LEU A 34 -14.41 8.91 14.32
N PRO A 35 -15.22 7.97 14.85
CA PRO A 35 -14.93 7.33 16.12
C PRO A 35 -13.56 6.63 16.10
N LEU A 36 -12.83 6.72 17.22
CA LEU A 36 -11.56 6.01 17.38
C LEU A 36 -11.78 4.49 17.34
N GLN A 37 -10.95 3.80 16.55
CA GLN A 37 -10.96 2.36 16.37
C GLN A 37 -9.55 1.80 16.59
N LYS A 38 -9.46 0.70 17.34
CA LYS A 38 -8.21 -0.04 17.50
C LYS A 38 -7.98 -0.93 16.27
N LYS A 39 -6.73 -1.05 15.83
CA LYS A 39 -6.32 -2.04 14.83
C LYS A 39 -6.72 -3.44 15.32
N LYS A 40 -7.31 -4.24 14.45
CA LYS A 40 -7.62 -5.64 14.76
C LYS A 40 -6.37 -6.51 14.65
N ASN A 41 -6.30 -7.54 15.47
CA ASN A 41 -5.32 -8.60 15.30
C ASN A 41 -5.70 -9.43 14.06
N PHE A 42 -4.85 -9.45 13.03
CA PHE A 42 -5.17 -10.15 11.79
C PHE A 42 -5.24 -11.66 11.97
N LYS A 43 -4.55 -12.23 12.98
CA LYS A 43 -4.68 -13.66 13.28
C LYS A 43 -6.07 -14.02 13.80
N GLU A 44 -6.73 -13.10 14.50
CA GLU A 44 -8.13 -13.28 14.93
C GLU A 44 -9.12 -13.07 13.78
N VAL A 45 -8.80 -12.17 12.84
CA VAL A 45 -9.64 -11.94 11.65
C VAL A 45 -9.52 -13.09 10.65
N PHE A 46 -8.33 -13.65 10.49
CA PHE A 46 -8.01 -14.73 9.55
C PHE A 46 -7.50 -15.99 10.31
N PRO A 47 -8.36 -16.64 11.13
CA PRO A 47 -7.91 -17.69 12.06
C PRO A 47 -7.34 -18.92 11.34
N SER A 48 -7.89 -19.27 10.18
CA SER A 48 -7.46 -20.41 9.36
C SER A 48 -6.21 -20.15 8.52
N MET A 49 -5.70 -18.91 8.49
CA MET A 49 -4.56 -18.56 7.66
C MET A 49 -3.24 -18.89 8.36
N ASN A 50 -2.24 -19.29 7.56
CA ASN A 50 -0.87 -19.53 8.02
C ASN A 50 -0.33 -18.28 8.73
N GLU A 51 0.36 -18.45 9.87
CA GLU A 51 0.90 -17.33 10.65
C GLU A 51 1.85 -16.43 9.86
N LYS A 52 2.70 -17.00 8.99
CA LYS A 52 3.59 -16.24 8.12
C LYS A 52 2.84 -15.44 7.05
N ALA A 53 1.70 -15.95 6.57
CA ALA A 53 0.86 -15.22 5.62
C ALA A 53 0.16 -14.03 6.29
N VAL A 54 -0.32 -14.24 7.53
CA VAL A 54 -0.91 -13.19 8.35
C VAL A 54 0.12 -12.10 8.66
N ASP A 55 1.34 -12.48 9.03
CA ASP A 55 2.45 -11.56 9.29
C ASP A 55 2.79 -10.72 8.06
N LEU A 56 2.86 -11.34 6.87
CA LEU A 56 3.06 -10.62 5.62
C LEU A 56 1.92 -9.61 5.35
N LEU A 57 0.67 -10.01 5.53
CA LEU A 57 -0.48 -9.12 5.36
C LEU A 57 -0.45 -7.95 6.36
N ASP A 58 0.00 -8.19 7.59
CA ASP A 58 0.12 -7.15 8.61
C ASP A 58 1.16 -6.08 8.24
N GLY A 59 2.23 -6.47 7.52
CA GLY A 59 3.22 -5.55 6.94
C GLY A 59 2.80 -4.87 5.64
N MET A 60 1.84 -5.45 4.89
CA MET A 60 1.34 -4.89 3.62
C MET A 60 0.15 -3.95 3.82
N LEU A 61 -0.78 -4.26 4.72
CA LEU A 61 -2.06 -3.55 4.91
C LEU A 61 -1.95 -2.42 5.94
N LEU A 62 -0.94 -1.56 5.78
CA LEU A 62 -0.75 -0.37 6.59
C LEU A 62 -1.30 0.88 5.87
N LEU A 63 -1.93 1.77 6.64
CA LEU A 63 -2.49 3.00 6.07
C LEU A 63 -1.39 3.93 5.55
N ASP A 64 -0.30 4.09 6.31
CA ASP A 64 0.86 4.85 5.89
C ASP A 64 1.63 4.09 4.79
N PRO A 65 1.70 4.61 3.55
CA PRO A 65 2.43 3.97 2.47
C PRO A 65 3.93 3.82 2.75
N GLU A 66 4.53 4.74 3.51
CA GLU A 66 5.97 4.71 3.83
C GLU A 66 6.32 3.59 4.81
N MET A 67 5.33 3.11 5.57
CA MET A 67 5.50 2.02 6.54
C MET A 67 5.23 0.64 5.93
N ARG A 68 4.62 0.58 4.74
CA ARG A 68 4.32 -0.70 4.07
C ARG A 68 5.61 -1.37 3.61
N LEU A 69 5.61 -2.70 3.65
CA LEU A 69 6.65 -3.47 2.98
C LEU A 69 6.69 -3.14 1.49
N THR A 70 7.90 -2.92 0.98
CA THR A 70 8.13 -2.83 -0.47
C THR A 70 7.98 -4.21 -1.11
N ALA A 71 7.77 -4.26 -2.43
CA ALA A 71 7.71 -5.52 -3.16
C ALA A 71 8.94 -6.41 -2.89
N LYS A 72 10.14 -5.81 -2.88
CA LYS A 72 11.40 -6.51 -2.58
C LYS A 72 11.42 -7.09 -1.16
N GLN A 73 10.96 -6.33 -0.16
CA GLN A 73 10.85 -6.82 1.21
C GLN A 73 9.82 -7.95 1.34
N CYS A 74 8.69 -7.87 0.61
CA CYS A 74 7.70 -8.94 0.57
C CYS A 74 8.28 -10.23 -0.03
N LEU A 75 9.05 -10.13 -1.12
CA LEU A 75 9.67 -11.29 -1.78
C LEU A 75 10.67 -12.01 -0.85
N SER A 76 11.43 -11.26 -0.05
CA SER A 76 12.32 -11.83 0.97
C SER A 76 11.60 -12.34 2.25
N HIS A 77 10.27 -12.25 2.33
CA HIS A 77 9.52 -12.62 3.52
C HIS A 77 9.50 -14.17 3.73
N PRO A 78 9.57 -14.69 4.96
CA PRO A 78 9.55 -16.13 5.24
C PRO A 78 8.34 -16.91 4.71
N PHE A 79 7.26 -16.20 4.34
CA PHE A 79 6.09 -16.79 3.70
C PHE A 79 6.35 -17.18 2.24
N LEU A 80 7.17 -16.40 1.51
CA LEU A 80 7.51 -16.63 0.10
C LEU A 80 8.85 -17.33 -0.09
N ALA A 81 9.53 -17.72 1.00
CA ALA A 81 10.88 -18.28 0.96
C ALA A 81 11.05 -19.52 0.06
N GLU A 82 10.01 -20.33 -0.14
CA GLU A 82 10.04 -21.49 -1.04
C GLU A 82 10.13 -21.09 -2.52
N TYR A 83 9.65 -19.89 -2.86
CA TYR A 83 9.57 -19.37 -4.23
C TYR A 83 10.56 -18.25 -4.51
N HIS A 84 11.23 -17.74 -3.47
CA HIS A 84 12.12 -16.60 -3.60
C HIS A 84 13.36 -16.97 -4.43
N ASP A 85 13.55 -16.26 -5.54
CA ASP A 85 14.67 -16.44 -6.44
C ASP A 85 15.20 -15.07 -6.89
N THR A 86 16.35 -14.67 -6.35
CA THR A 86 16.97 -13.39 -6.65
C THR A 86 17.42 -13.24 -8.10
N GLU A 87 17.67 -14.34 -8.82
CA GLU A 87 18.06 -14.28 -10.23
C GLU A 87 16.85 -14.01 -11.13
N SER A 88 15.66 -14.49 -10.74
CA SER A 88 14.39 -14.25 -11.42
C SER A 88 13.68 -12.95 -10.98
N GLU A 89 14.24 -12.22 -10.01
CA GLU A 89 13.70 -10.97 -9.45
C GLU A 89 14.65 -9.76 -9.64
N PRO A 90 15.13 -9.46 -10.86
CA PRO A 90 16.07 -8.35 -11.07
C PRO A 90 15.38 -7.00 -10.88
N ASP A 91 16.15 -6.01 -10.41
CA ASP A 91 15.72 -4.62 -10.44
C ASP A 91 15.64 -4.16 -11.92
N PRO A 92 14.53 -3.55 -12.37
CA PRO A 92 14.38 -3.13 -13.76
C PRO A 92 15.27 -1.92 -14.08
N GLU A 93 15.56 -1.73 -15.37
CA GLU A 93 16.11 -0.47 -15.84
C GLU A 93 15.11 0.68 -15.58
N ILE A 94 15.63 1.88 -15.30
CA ILE A 94 14.80 3.07 -15.09
C ILE A 94 14.09 3.38 -16.41
N TYR A 95 12.76 3.38 -16.36
CA TYR A 95 11.93 3.74 -17.51
C TYR A 95 12.04 5.24 -17.81
N ASP A 96 12.33 5.60 -19.06
CA ASP A 96 12.33 6.98 -19.53
C ASP A 96 10.90 7.41 -19.91
N ASP A 97 10.24 8.11 -19.00
CA ASP A 97 8.91 8.69 -19.16
C ASP A 97 8.94 10.14 -19.64
N SER A 98 10.07 10.65 -20.16
CA SER A 98 10.21 12.05 -20.59
C SER A 98 9.19 12.45 -21.66
N PHE A 99 8.69 11.50 -22.43
CA PHE A 99 7.67 11.74 -23.44
C PHE A 99 6.27 12.00 -22.85
N GLU A 100 5.97 11.56 -21.62
CA GLU A 100 4.64 11.71 -21.01
C GLU A 100 4.30 13.17 -20.72
N ASN A 101 5.32 14.02 -20.54
CA ASN A 101 5.16 15.45 -20.30
C ASN A 101 5.10 16.27 -21.60
N LEU A 102 5.16 15.63 -22.78
CA LEU A 102 5.08 16.33 -24.05
C LEU A 102 3.61 16.56 -24.45
N GLU A 103 3.28 17.81 -24.75
CA GLU A 103 2.04 18.15 -25.45
C GLU A 103 2.26 17.97 -26.95
N LEU A 104 1.90 16.79 -27.48
CA LEU A 104 2.02 16.46 -28.89
C LEU A 104 0.63 16.43 -29.56
N ASP A 105 0.59 16.83 -30.82
CA ASP A 105 -0.59 16.66 -31.66
C ASP A 105 -0.78 15.18 -32.05
N ILE A 106 -2.00 14.80 -32.44
CA ILE A 106 -2.32 13.40 -32.83
C ILE A 106 -1.39 12.87 -33.93
N GLY A 107 -0.97 13.75 -34.86
CA GLY A 107 -0.05 13.37 -35.94
C GLY A 107 1.37 13.05 -35.45
N GLU A 108 1.81 13.74 -34.41
CA GLU A 108 3.12 13.56 -33.78
C GLU A 108 3.12 12.31 -32.89
N TRP A 109 2.05 12.09 -32.12
CA TRP A 109 1.83 10.84 -31.37
C TRP A 109 1.84 9.60 -32.27
N LYS A 110 1.30 9.70 -33.50
CA LYS A 110 1.29 8.60 -34.47
C LYS A 110 2.66 8.33 -35.12
N SER A 111 3.57 9.30 -35.07
CA SER A 111 4.86 9.25 -35.75
C SER A 111 6.01 8.92 -34.81
N LYS A 112 5.79 8.95 -33.49
CA LYS A 112 6.64 8.35 -32.46
C LYS A 112 6.32 6.87 -32.29
#